data_AF-A0A1C5VWH9-F1
#
_entry.id   AF-A0A1C5VWH9-F1
#
_cell.length_a   1.000
_cell.length_b   1.000
_cell.length_c   1.000
_cell.angle_alpha   90.00
_cell.angle_beta   90.00
_cell.angle_gamma   90.00
#
_symmetry.space_group_name_H-M   'P 1'
#
loop_
_entity.id
_entity.type
_entity.pdbx_description
1 polymer ?
#
loop_
_entity_poly.entity_id
_entity_poly.type
_entity_poly.pdbx_seq_one_letter_code
_entity_poly.pdbx_strand_id
1 'polypeptide(L)'
;MEKICFKENNIKICNKEITRGDLILVNFPDVGGSVQAGVRPAIVIQNNIGNKYSPCLIVAPLTSNTSKNKTYFPTHVLLHKTSGVAKTSIVLCEQLSTISKAKIVNCLGHLTPNEMRRIDQAICISLALTSCDVSANQKLA
;
A
#
# COMPACT_ATOMS: atom_id res chain seq x y z
N MET A 1 30.27 2.05 -9.51
CA MET A 1 30.28 3.11 -8.47
C MET A 1 29.36 2.66 -7.35
N GLU A 2 29.95 2.02 -6.35
CA GLU A 2 29.28 1.58 -5.13
C GLU A 2 28.79 2.82 -4.37
N LYS A 3 27.47 2.93 -4.16
CA LYS A 3 26.88 4.02 -3.39
C LYS A 3 26.89 3.65 -1.90
N ILE A 4 27.58 4.49 -1.15
CA ILE A 4 27.87 4.41 0.28
C ILE A 4 26.56 4.33 1.09
N CYS A 5 26.53 3.38 2.04
CA CYS A 5 25.47 3.19 3.03
C CYS A 5 25.84 3.99 4.28
N PHE A 6 25.12 5.06 4.59
CA PHE A 6 25.26 5.75 5.88
C PHE A 6 24.42 5.02 6.94
N LYS A 7 25.11 4.46 7.94
CA LYS A 7 24.51 3.88 9.13
C LYS A 7 24.34 4.98 10.18
N GLU A 8 23.13 5.47 10.35
CA GLU A 8 22.69 6.00 11.64
C GLU A 8 21.36 5.33 11.98
N ASN A 9 21.37 4.52 13.04
CA ASN A 9 20.21 3.89 13.67
C ASN A 9 19.44 2.83 12.85
N ASN A 10 20.07 1.70 12.49
CA ASN A 10 19.45 0.40 12.13
C ASN A 10 18.21 0.38 11.18
N ILE A 11 17.91 1.46 10.48
CA ILE A 11 16.78 1.59 9.56
C ILE A 11 17.35 1.56 8.15
N LYS A 12 17.01 0.53 7.37
CA LYS A 12 17.32 0.47 5.95
C LYS A 12 16.49 1.53 5.23
N ILE A 13 17.04 2.73 5.07
CA ILE A 13 16.45 3.77 4.24
C ILE A 13 16.47 3.26 2.80
N CYS A 14 15.33 3.33 2.11
CA CYS A 14 15.23 2.93 0.72
C CYS A 14 16.09 3.87 -0.13
N ASN A 15 17.29 3.41 -0.53
CA ASN A 15 18.24 4.18 -1.34
C ASN A 15 17.81 4.26 -2.83
N LYS A 16 16.52 3.99 -3.10
CA LYS A 16 15.87 3.92 -4.40
C LYS A 16 14.69 4.89 -4.39
N GLU A 17 14.45 5.53 -5.54
CA GLU A 17 13.26 6.34 -5.76
C GLU A 17 12.00 5.47 -5.53
N ILE A 18 11.12 5.94 -4.64
CA ILE A 18 9.88 5.23 -4.30
C ILE A 18 8.87 5.46 -5.41
N THR A 19 8.33 4.37 -5.95
CA THR A 19 7.36 4.42 -7.05
C THR A 19 6.04 3.77 -6.66
N ARG A 20 5.00 4.12 -7.41
CA ARG A 20 3.67 3.51 -7.30
C ARG A 20 3.77 2.00 -7.47
N GLY A 21 3.20 1.26 -6.52
CA GLY A 21 3.27 -0.19 -6.45
C GLY A 21 4.38 -0.72 -5.53
N ASP A 22 5.26 0.14 -4.99
CA ASP A 22 6.19 -0.28 -3.96
C ASP A 22 5.43 -0.70 -2.69
N LEU A 23 5.82 -1.86 -2.14
CA LEU A 23 5.41 -2.33 -0.83
C LEU A 23 6.44 -1.87 0.20
N ILE A 24 5.99 -1.07 1.15
CA ILE A 24 6.82 -0.46 2.19
C ILE A 24 6.32 -0.81 3.57
N LEU A 25 7.22 -0.92 4.54
CA LEU A 25 6.89 -1.04 5.96
C LEU A 25 6.84 0.37 6.55
N VAL A 26 5.72 0.73 7.19
CA VAL A 26 5.45 2.08 7.66
C VAL A 26 5.02 2.05 9.13
N ASN A 27 5.47 3.03 9.91
CA ASN A 27 4.99 3.28 11.26
C ASN A 27 3.83 4.28 11.23
N PHE A 28 2.59 3.78 11.28
CA PHE A 28 1.40 4.64 11.33
C PHE A 28 1.14 5.14 12.76
N PRO A 29 0.89 6.44 12.95
CA PRO A 29 0.54 6.97 14.26
C PRO A 29 -0.79 6.36 14.75
N ASP A 30 -0.87 6.13 16.06
CA ASP A 30 -2.14 5.77 16.67
C ASP A 30 -2.94 7.05 16.95
N VAL A 31 -4.00 7.23 16.17
CA VAL A 31 -4.94 8.37 16.27
C VAL A 31 -6.28 7.95 16.88
N GLY A 32 -6.40 6.69 17.32
CA GLY A 32 -7.63 6.11 17.85
C GLY A 32 -8.68 5.73 16.80
N GLY A 33 -9.70 5.01 17.25
CA GLY A 33 -10.81 4.54 16.41
C GLY A 33 -10.43 3.42 15.45
N SER A 34 -11.07 3.40 14.28
CA SER A 34 -10.89 2.34 13.26
C SER A 34 -9.77 2.64 12.24
N VAL A 35 -9.04 3.74 12.41
CA VAL A 35 -7.90 4.12 11.55
C VAL A 35 -6.76 3.12 11.74
N GLN A 36 -6.06 2.77 10.66
CA GLN A 36 -4.93 1.84 10.76
C GLN A 36 -3.72 2.47 11.46
N ALA A 37 -3.25 1.81 12.51
CA ALA A 37 -2.12 2.23 13.34
C ALA A 37 -1.03 1.15 13.47
N GLY A 38 0.12 1.55 14.01
CA GLY A 38 1.26 0.67 14.29
C GLY A 38 2.14 0.40 13.07
N VAL A 39 3.18 -0.42 13.28
CA VAL A 39 4.14 -0.77 12.22
C VAL A 39 3.55 -1.86 11.33
N ARG A 40 3.21 -1.53 10.08
CA ARG A 40 2.60 -2.47 9.13
C ARG A 40 2.99 -2.17 7.69
N PRO A 41 2.89 -3.17 6.80
CA PRO A 41 3.10 -2.95 5.38
C PRO A 41 2.02 -2.05 4.77
N ALA A 42 2.38 -1.28 3.74
CA ALA A 42 1.48 -0.45 2.94
C ALA A 42 1.94 -0.40 1.48
N ILE A 43 1.00 -0.23 0.55
CA ILE A 43 1.25 -0.04 -0.89
C ILE A 43 1.29 1.44 -1.21
N VAL A 44 2.32 1.89 -1.92
CA VAL A 44 2.38 3.25 -2.48
C VAL A 44 1.44 3.37 -3.68
N ILE A 45 0.48 4.28 -3.61
CA ILE A 45 -0.58 4.45 -4.63
C ILE A 45 -0.49 5.80 -5.34
N GLN A 46 0.16 6.78 -4.72
CA GLN A 46 0.39 8.08 -5.32
C GLN A 46 1.20 7.96 -6.62
N ASN A 47 0.94 8.90 -7.55
CA ASN A 47 1.64 8.98 -8.83
C ASN A 47 3.15 9.27 -8.64
N ASN A 48 3.96 8.81 -9.59
CA ASN A 48 5.42 8.87 -9.47
C ASN A 48 5.99 10.29 -9.46
N ILE A 49 5.34 11.27 -10.12
CA ILE A 49 5.77 12.67 -10.06
C ILE A 49 5.63 13.19 -8.63
N GLY A 50 4.48 12.91 -8.00
CA GLY A 50 4.24 13.21 -6.60
C GLY A 50 5.22 12.50 -5.67
N ASN A 51 5.46 11.20 -5.88
CA ASN A 51 6.42 10.44 -5.08
C ASN A 51 7.84 10.99 -5.17
N LYS A 52 8.22 11.53 -6.33
CA LYS A 52 9.55 12.13 -6.55
C LYS A 52 9.73 13.42 -5.77
N TYR A 53 8.82 14.37 -5.92
CA TYR A 53 9.01 15.74 -5.43
C TYR A 53 8.38 16.03 -4.06
N SER A 54 7.32 15.30 -3.68
CA SER A 54 6.65 15.51 -2.38
C SER A 54 7.45 14.89 -1.23
N PRO A 55 7.47 15.51 -0.03
CA PRO A 55 7.95 14.86 1.18
C PRO A 55 6.99 13.78 1.71
N CYS A 56 5.77 13.69 1.15
CA CYS A 56 4.72 12.76 1.56
C CYS A 56 4.36 11.76 0.45
N LEU A 57 3.79 10.63 0.85
CA LEU A 57 3.26 9.57 -0.01
C LEU A 57 1.79 9.29 0.36
N ILE A 58 0.95 8.95 -0.62
CA ILE A 58 -0.38 8.35 -0.39
C ILE A 58 -0.24 6.83 -0.49
N VAL A 59 -0.70 6.13 0.56
CA VAL A 59 -0.54 4.68 0.71
C VAL A 59 -1.85 3.99 1.11
N ALA A 60 -1.96 2.69 0.83
CA ALA A 60 -3.02 1.82 1.37
C ALA A 60 -2.39 0.79 2.32
N PRO A 61 -2.84 0.72 3.58
CA PRO A 61 -2.31 -0.22 4.56
C PRO A 61 -2.74 -1.66 4.27
N LEU A 62 -1.90 -2.61 4.68
CA LEU A 62 -2.20 -4.04 4.67
C LEU A 62 -2.64 -4.52 6.06
N THR A 63 -3.46 -5.56 6.07
CA THR A 63 -3.76 -6.38 7.25
C THR A 63 -3.49 -7.85 6.95
N SER A 64 -2.77 -8.52 7.86
CA SER A 64 -2.60 -9.98 7.83
C SER A 64 -3.78 -10.72 8.45
N ASN A 65 -4.73 -10.01 9.06
CA ASN A 65 -5.96 -10.63 9.54
C ASN A 65 -6.87 -10.93 8.35
N THR A 66 -6.70 -12.12 7.78
CA THR A 66 -7.48 -12.61 6.64
C THR A 66 -8.94 -12.91 6.99
N SER A 67 -9.32 -12.92 8.28
CA SER A 67 -10.72 -13.08 8.69
C SER A 67 -11.60 -11.93 8.20
N LYS A 68 -10.99 -10.77 7.86
CA LYS A 68 -11.69 -9.64 7.23
C LYS A 68 -12.16 -9.93 5.80
N ASN A 69 -11.66 -10.99 5.15
CA ASN A 69 -12.14 -11.45 3.84
C ASN A 69 -13.40 -12.33 3.93
N LYS A 70 -14.03 -12.46 5.12
CA LYS A 70 -15.26 -13.26 5.29
C LYS A 70 -16.51 -12.58 4.75
N THR A 71 -16.42 -11.30 4.39
CA THR A 71 -17.50 -10.53 3.79
C THR A 71 -16.87 -9.82 2.62
N TYR A 72 -17.30 -10.15 1.40
CA TYR A 72 -16.72 -9.72 0.13
C TYR A 72 -16.75 -8.18 0.00
N PHE A 73 -15.83 -7.49 0.67
CA PHE A 73 -15.83 -6.04 0.72
C PHE A 73 -15.13 -5.52 -0.53
N PRO A 74 -15.80 -4.72 -1.38
CA PRO A 74 -15.31 -4.45 -2.74
C PRO A 74 -14.05 -3.56 -2.77
N THR A 75 -13.67 -2.96 -1.64
CA THR A 75 -12.41 -2.20 -1.49
C THR A 75 -11.27 -3.05 -0.93
N HIS A 76 -11.49 -4.34 -0.67
CA HIS A 76 -10.46 -5.27 -0.18
C HIS A 76 -9.79 -6.00 -1.33
N VAL A 77 -8.46 -5.99 -1.35
CA VAL A 77 -7.69 -6.74 -2.35
C VAL A 77 -6.81 -7.76 -1.66
N LEU A 78 -7.11 -9.04 -1.89
CA LEU A 78 -6.29 -10.15 -1.40
C LEU A 78 -4.99 -10.25 -2.21
N LEU A 79 -3.87 -10.16 -1.49
CA LEU A 79 -2.53 -10.46 -1.98
C LEU A 79 -2.08 -11.80 -1.40
N HIS A 80 -1.79 -12.75 -2.29
CA HIS A 80 -1.23 -14.03 -1.89
C HIS A 80 0.23 -13.87 -1.52
N LYS A 81 0.76 -14.80 -0.72
CA LYS A 81 2.19 -14.86 -0.43
C LYS A 81 2.98 -15.00 -1.74
N THR A 82 3.77 -13.99 -2.07
CA THR A 82 4.62 -13.92 -3.27
C THR A 82 5.98 -13.30 -2.93
N SER A 83 6.86 -13.11 -3.90
CA SER A 83 8.19 -12.51 -3.71
C SER A 83 8.16 -11.12 -3.07
N GLY A 84 7.05 -10.37 -3.19
CA GLY A 84 6.87 -9.07 -2.54
C GLY A 84 6.21 -9.15 -1.16
N VAL A 85 5.35 -10.13 -0.89
CA VAL A 85 4.49 -10.17 0.32
C VAL A 85 4.77 -11.43 1.14
N ALA A 86 5.37 -11.28 2.32
CA ALA A 86 5.82 -12.41 3.15
C ALA A 86 4.69 -13.33 3.66
N LYS A 87 3.46 -12.81 3.80
CA LYS A 87 2.27 -13.52 4.28
C LYS A 87 1.06 -13.07 3.50
N THR A 88 0.15 -13.98 3.16
CA THR A 88 -1.14 -13.63 2.56
C THR A 88 -1.81 -12.53 3.38
N SER A 89 -2.13 -11.42 2.72
CA SER A 89 -2.58 -10.18 3.36
C SER A 89 -3.65 -9.51 2.50
N ILE A 90 -4.42 -8.62 3.11
CA ILE A 90 -5.47 -7.84 2.44
C ILE A 90 -5.04 -6.38 2.42
N VAL A 91 -5.10 -5.75 1.25
CA VAL A 91 -4.99 -4.29 1.10
C VAL A 91 -6.35 -3.67 1.39
N LEU A 92 -6.39 -2.69 2.29
CA LEU A 92 -7.60 -1.99 2.70
C LEU A 92 -7.71 -0.66 1.94
N CYS A 93 -8.36 -0.66 0.77
CA CYS A 93 -8.42 0.54 -0.08
C CYS A 93 -9.37 1.61 0.45
N GLU A 94 -10.15 1.31 1.48
CA GLU A 94 -10.99 2.26 2.23
C GLU A 94 -10.23 3.00 3.34
N GLN A 95 -8.99 2.59 3.63
CA GLN A 95 -8.14 3.15 4.69
C GLN A 95 -6.93 3.91 4.12
N LEU A 96 -7.08 4.55 2.95
CA LEU A 96 -6.01 5.33 2.34
C LEU A 96 -5.49 6.39 3.32
N SER A 97 -4.18 6.56 3.35
CA SER A 97 -3.52 7.49 4.28
C SER A 97 -2.37 8.21 3.59
N THR A 98 -2.22 9.49 3.90
CA THR A 98 -1.02 10.26 3.54
C THR A 98 0.00 10.14 4.66
N ILE A 99 1.22 9.74 4.32
CA ILE A 99 2.33 9.59 5.27
C ILE A 99 3.52 10.46 4.87
N SER A 100 4.29 10.92 5.84
CA SER A 100 5.62 11.46 5.59
C SER A 100 6.57 10.32 5.20
N LYS A 101 7.47 10.54 4.24
CA LYS A 101 8.55 9.59 3.90
C LYS A 101 9.41 9.21 5.11
N ALA A 102 9.50 10.08 6.12
CA ALA A 102 10.20 9.80 7.38
C ALA A 102 9.55 8.69 8.23
N LYS A 103 8.30 8.30 7.93
CA LYS A 103 7.60 7.20 8.61
C LYS A 103 7.88 5.83 7.99
N ILE A 104 8.64 5.79 6.89
CA ILE A 104 9.04 4.54 6.24
C ILE A 104 10.14 3.88 7.06
N VAL A 105 9.91 2.62 7.41
CA VAL A 105 10.85 1.78 8.17
C VAL A 105 11.69 0.92 7.22
N ASN A 106 11.10 0.39 6.15
CA ASN A 106 11.81 -0.48 5.20
C ASN A 106 11.07 -0.57 3.85
N CYS A 107 11.76 -0.93 2.78
CA CYS A 107 11.15 -1.35 1.51
C CYS A 107 11.14 -2.87 1.43
N LEU A 108 9.97 -3.44 1.17
CA LEU A 108 9.73 -4.89 1.21
C LEU A 108 9.69 -5.50 -0.20
N GLY A 109 9.24 -4.76 -1.21
CA GLY A 109 9.15 -5.25 -2.58
C GLY A 109 8.35 -4.33 -3.49
N HIS A 110 7.88 -4.89 -4.60
CA HIS A 110 7.05 -4.18 -5.59
C HIS A 110 5.96 -5.12 -6.09
N LEU A 111 4.76 -4.59 -6.29
CA LEU A 111 3.62 -5.36 -6.77
C LEU A 111 3.66 -5.56 -8.28
N THR A 112 3.05 -6.64 -8.74
CA THR A 112 2.88 -6.89 -10.17
C THR A 112 1.84 -5.93 -10.77
N PRO A 113 1.87 -5.69 -12.10
CA PRO A 113 0.87 -4.87 -12.77
C PRO A 113 -0.58 -5.38 -12.58
N ASN A 114 -0.77 -6.69 -12.49
CA ASN A 114 -2.08 -7.30 -12.28
C ASN A 114 -2.62 -7.04 -10.85
N GLU A 115 -1.75 -7.11 -9.84
CA GLU A 115 -2.13 -6.73 -8.47
C GLU A 115 -2.48 -5.26 -8.38
N MET A 116 -1.67 -4.39 -9.01
CA MET A 116 -1.95 -2.96 -9.05
C MET A 116 -3.26 -2.63 -9.76
N ARG A 117 -3.62 -3.32 -10.86
CA ARG A 117 -4.91 -3.13 -11.53
C ARG A 117 -6.09 -3.43 -10.60
N ARG A 118 -6.01 -4.49 -9.79
CA ARG A 118 -7.06 -4.83 -8.81
C ARG A 118 -7.16 -3.78 -7.71
N ILE A 119 -6.03 -3.25 -7.25
CA ILE A 119 -5.98 -2.14 -6.29
C ILE A 119 -6.60 -0.88 -6.88
N ASP A 120 -6.31 -0.55 -8.14
CA ASP A 120 -6.88 0.62 -8.82
C ASP A 120 -8.39 0.54 -8.87
N GLN A 121 -8.95 -0.62 -9.27
CA GLN A 121 -10.39 -0.86 -9.26
C GLN A 121 -11.01 -0.69 -7.86
N ALA A 122 -10.38 -1.28 -6.84
CA ALA A 122 -10.84 -1.18 -5.45
C ALA A 122 -10.81 0.28 -4.92
N ILE A 123 -9.82 1.06 -5.31
CA ILE A 123 -9.73 2.49 -4.97
C ILE A 123 -10.82 3.29 -5.69
N CYS A 124 -11.06 3.02 -6.97
CA CYS A 124 -12.12 3.71 -7.70
C CYS A 124 -13.50 3.41 -7.10
N ILE A 125 -13.73 2.18 -6.64
CA ILE A 125 -14.93 1.85 -5.85
C ILE A 125 -14.95 2.62 -4.53
N SER A 126 -13.85 2.60 -3.77
CA SER A 126 -13.78 3.28 -2.47
C SER A 126 -14.01 4.79 -2.55
N LEU A 127 -13.63 5.42 -3.65
CA LEU A 127 -13.71 6.87 -3.86
C LEU A 127 -14.82 7.27 -4.85
N ALA A 128 -15.65 6.32 -5.28
CA ALA A 128 -16.72 6.51 -6.27
C ALA A 128 -16.26 7.21 -7.57
N LEU A 129 -15.09 6.82 -8.11
CA LEU A 129 -14.53 7.36 -9.35
C LEU A 129 -15.11 6.62 -10.57
N THR A 130 -15.68 7.35 -11.52
CA THR A 130 -16.47 6.83 -12.65
C THR A 130 -15.65 6.39 -13.86
N SER A 131 -14.35 6.66 -13.90
CA SER A 131 -13.50 6.49 -15.09
C SER A 131 -12.57 5.28 -15.06
N CYS A 132 -12.69 4.40 -14.07
CA CYS A 132 -11.96 3.15 -14.03
C CYS A 132 -12.90 2.08 -14.57
N ASP A 133 -12.47 1.20 -15.48
CA ASP A 133 -13.32 0.11 -15.98
C ASP A 133 -13.76 -0.82 -14.82
N VAL A 134 -14.92 -0.53 -14.22
CA VAL A 134 -15.54 -1.30 -13.12
C VAL A 134 -16.41 -2.44 -13.65
N SER A 135 -16.52 -2.58 -14.97
CA SER A 135 -17.35 -3.59 -15.66
C SER A 135 -17.01 -5.04 -15.30
N ALA A 136 -15.87 -5.30 -14.64
CA ALA A 136 -15.49 -6.62 -14.14
C ALA A 136 -16.08 -7.00 -12.77
N ASN A 137 -16.54 -6.04 -11.95
CA ASN A 137 -16.94 -6.31 -10.55
C ASN A 137 -18.46 -6.33 -10.28
N GLN A 138 -19.31 -6.16 -11.30
CA GLN A 138 -20.77 -6.13 -11.15
C GLN A 138 -21.47 -7.51 -11.17
N LYS A 139 -20.73 -8.63 -11.13
CA LYS A 139 -21.31 -10.00 -11.13
C LYS A 139 -21.34 -10.69 -9.77
N LEU A 140 -21.39 -9.94 -8.67
CA LEU A 140 -21.61 -10.50 -7.34
C LEU A 140 -22.77 -9.77 -6.67
N ALA A 141 -23.98 -10.18 -7.08
CA ALA A 141 -25.23 -10.09 -6.34
C ALA A 141 -25.84 -11.49 -6.33
#